data_AF-A0A426Y8D2-F1
#
_entry.id   AF-A0A426Y8D2-F1
#
_cell.length_a   1.000
_cell.length_b   1.000
_cell.length_c   1.000
_cell.angle_alpha   90.00
_cell.angle_beta   90.00
_cell.angle_gamma   90.00
#
_symmetry.space_group_name_H-M   'P 1'
#
loop_
_entity.id
_entity.type
_entity.pdbx_description
1 polymer ?
#
loop_
_entity_poly.entity_id
_entity_poly.type
_entity_poly.pdbx_seq_one_letter_code
_entity_poly.pdbx_strand_id
1 'polypeptide(L)'
;AALEKALADLDAVGARLADRLERACMPPEEKVEALLTVGVFDSVLRDTCRLTHRFARILVDLMKMAGWDLGAAANCIVPDVNYAKPGHCRYAILSYICLGIFERFDSYDLCDDGSRVELDDIDVTIRRNDSLQQFVEHSALDPIELMRDFPSCDFANFCQKKYAKLIHPGIESSLLRNLATAESSLGSLRQTSPLYEPFVSMASSVWMLHKLAWAYDPVVQIFQVAPGAQFSMVFMENIVRKVDKMCMDHGRASSRPKVGFTVVPGFCVGKTVIQSRVYMDGPKQAS
;
A
#
# COMPACT_ATOMS: atom_id res chain seq x y z
N ALA A 1 20.57 24.61 -42.07
CA ALA A 1 20.58 23.46 -43.00
C ALA A 1 21.60 22.37 -42.62
N ALA A 2 22.90 22.53 -42.91
CA ALA A 2 23.89 21.45 -42.67
C ALA A 2 24.12 21.15 -41.18
N LEU A 3 24.18 22.18 -40.34
CA LEU A 3 24.33 22.05 -38.88
C LEU A 3 23.10 21.42 -38.21
N GLU A 4 21.89 21.79 -38.63
CA GLU A 4 20.65 21.23 -38.09
C GLU A 4 20.50 19.74 -38.44
N LYS A 5 20.90 19.35 -39.66
CA LYS A 5 20.92 17.95 -40.06
C LYS A 5 21.90 17.14 -39.23
N ALA A 6 23.10 17.67 -38.99
CA ALA A 6 24.11 17.01 -38.17
C ALA A 6 23.65 16.85 -36.70
N LEU A 7 22.90 17.82 -36.16
CA LEU A 7 22.33 17.74 -34.82
C LEU A 7 21.27 16.62 -34.73
N ALA A 8 20.35 16.57 -35.70
CA ALA A 8 19.31 15.54 -35.77
C ALA A 8 19.90 14.12 -35.94
N ASP A 9 20.97 13.98 -36.74
CA ASP A 9 21.68 12.71 -36.92
C ASP A 9 22.36 12.26 -35.60
N LEU A 10 22.92 13.20 -34.84
CA LEU A 10 23.51 12.95 -33.51
C LEU A 10 22.45 12.53 -32.47
N ASP A 11 21.31 13.21 -32.44
CA ASP A 11 20.20 12.86 -31.54
C ASP A 11 19.64 11.47 -31.87
N ALA A 12 19.52 11.13 -33.16
CA ALA A 12 19.09 9.80 -33.60
C ALA A 12 20.10 8.70 -33.21
N VAL A 13 21.40 8.99 -33.28
CA VAL A 13 22.45 8.07 -32.83
C VAL A 13 22.43 7.93 -31.30
N GLY A 14 22.22 9.03 -30.58
CA GLY A 14 22.06 9.05 -29.12
C GLY A 14 20.89 8.18 -28.67
N ALA A 15 19.72 8.34 -29.30
CA ALA A 15 18.53 7.53 -29.03
C ALA A 15 18.78 6.03 -29.28
N ARG A 16 19.46 5.68 -30.38
CA ARG A 16 19.82 4.27 -30.68
C ARG A 16 20.83 3.69 -29.70
N LEU A 17 21.76 4.52 -29.19
CA LEU A 17 22.73 4.11 -28.19
C LEU A 17 22.06 3.91 -26.83
N ALA A 18 21.14 4.79 -26.44
CA ALA A 18 20.34 4.66 -25.24
C ALA A 18 19.53 3.35 -25.25
N ASP A 19 18.77 3.09 -26.33
CA ASP A 19 17.99 1.85 -26.51
C ASP A 19 18.89 0.58 -26.51
N ARG A 20 20.09 0.65 -27.08
CA ARG A 20 21.06 -0.46 -27.01
C ARG A 20 21.63 -0.67 -25.61
N LEU A 21 21.87 0.40 -24.85
CA LEU A 21 22.34 0.33 -23.47
C LEU A 21 21.26 -0.22 -22.56
N GLU A 22 20.02 0.25 -22.70
CA GLU A 22 18.85 -0.30 -22.01
C GLU A 22 18.74 -1.81 -22.27
N ARG A 23 18.72 -2.24 -23.54
CA ARG A 23 18.68 -3.67 -23.88
C ARG A 23 19.89 -4.48 -23.38
N ALA A 24 21.06 -3.88 -23.22
CA ALA A 24 22.24 -4.55 -22.69
C ALA A 24 22.25 -4.64 -21.16
N CYS A 25 21.59 -3.71 -20.48
CA CYS A 25 21.44 -3.69 -19.03
C CYS A 25 20.28 -4.55 -18.53
N MET A 26 19.31 -4.89 -19.39
CA MET A 26 18.24 -5.81 -19.04
C MET A 26 18.80 -7.22 -18.79
N PRO A 27 18.52 -7.84 -17.64
CA PRO A 27 18.91 -9.22 -17.41
C PRO A 27 18.24 -10.15 -18.44
N PRO A 28 18.87 -11.27 -18.83
CA PRO A 28 18.22 -12.27 -19.66
C PRO A 28 16.88 -12.70 -19.04
N GLU A 29 15.84 -12.87 -19.84
CA GLU A 29 14.45 -13.12 -19.41
C GLU A 29 14.32 -14.25 -18.37
N GLU A 30 15.15 -15.30 -18.47
CA GLU A 30 15.22 -16.39 -17.47
C GLU A 30 15.60 -15.92 -16.06
N LYS A 31 16.46 -14.90 -15.91
CA LYS A 31 16.81 -14.33 -14.59
C LYS A 31 15.69 -13.47 -14.03
N VAL A 32 14.90 -12.86 -14.90
CA VAL A 32 13.75 -12.03 -14.53
C VAL A 32 12.60 -12.90 -14.03
N GLU A 33 12.32 -14.03 -14.69
CA GLU A 33 11.32 -15.01 -14.23
C GLU A 33 11.70 -15.63 -12.88
N ALA A 34 12.99 -15.88 -12.63
CA ALA A 34 13.47 -16.38 -11.34
C ALA A 34 13.20 -15.41 -10.16
N LEU A 35 13.03 -14.11 -10.42
CA LEU A 35 12.69 -13.10 -9.42
C LEU A 35 11.17 -13.03 -9.13
N LEU A 36 10.33 -13.51 -10.04
CA LEU A 36 8.86 -13.41 -9.96
C LEU A 36 8.24 -14.65 -9.33
N THR A 37 8.75 -15.03 -8.15
CA THR A 37 8.19 -16.14 -7.36
C THR A 37 7.21 -15.61 -6.32
N VAL A 38 6.23 -16.45 -5.94
CA VAL A 38 5.31 -16.15 -4.83
C VAL A 38 6.07 -15.73 -3.56
N GLY A 39 7.21 -16.39 -3.29
CA GLY A 39 8.05 -16.07 -2.13
C GLY A 39 8.64 -14.67 -2.15
N VAL A 40 9.02 -14.17 -3.32
CA VAL A 40 9.52 -12.78 -3.48
C VAL A 40 8.39 -11.79 -3.23
N PHE A 41 7.23 -11.97 -3.87
CA PHE A 41 6.08 -11.09 -3.63
C PHE A 41 5.66 -11.07 -2.15
N ASP A 42 5.55 -12.24 -1.53
CA ASP A 42 5.18 -12.40 -0.13
C ASP A 42 6.22 -11.79 0.83
N SER A 43 7.51 -11.85 0.48
CA SER A 43 8.57 -11.15 1.22
C SER A 43 8.41 -9.63 1.18
N VAL A 44 8.25 -9.06 -0.02
CA VAL A 44 8.05 -7.60 -0.18
C VAL A 44 6.77 -7.17 0.52
N LEU A 45 5.67 -7.93 0.38
CA LEU A 45 4.40 -7.66 1.06
C LEU A 45 4.54 -7.69 2.59
N ARG A 46 5.32 -8.63 3.16
CA ARG A 46 5.60 -8.65 4.60
C ARG A 46 6.32 -7.39 5.07
N ASP A 47 7.27 -6.90 4.29
CA ASP A 47 8.01 -5.68 4.59
C ASP A 47 7.12 -4.43 4.48
N THR A 48 6.28 -4.36 3.44
CA THR A 48 5.24 -3.34 3.29
C THR A 48 4.28 -3.35 4.48
N CYS A 49 3.82 -4.52 4.92
CA CYS A 49 2.98 -4.67 6.10
C CYS A 49 3.66 -4.16 7.38
N ARG A 50 4.96 -4.46 7.55
CA ARG A 50 5.74 -3.99 8.71
C ARG A 50 5.85 -2.47 8.74
N LEU A 51 6.15 -1.84 7.60
CA LEU A 51 6.25 -0.39 7.49
C LEU A 51 4.90 0.30 7.69
N THR A 52 3.83 -0.28 7.13
CA THR A 52 2.45 0.19 7.35
C THR A 52 2.05 0.12 8.82
N HIS A 53 2.36 -1.00 9.50
CA HIS A 53 2.09 -1.14 10.92
C HIS A 53 2.94 -0.17 11.78
N ARG A 54 4.19 0.10 11.39
CA ARG A 54 5.04 1.10 12.05
C ARG A 54 4.44 2.50 11.92
N PHE A 55 4.00 2.87 10.72
CA PHE A 55 3.33 4.16 10.47
C PHE A 55 2.05 4.28 11.30
N ALA A 56 1.17 3.27 11.26
CA ALA A 56 -0.07 3.24 12.02
C ALA A 56 0.17 3.41 13.53
N ARG A 57 1.20 2.77 14.08
CA ARG A 57 1.58 2.93 15.50
C ARG A 57 1.97 4.37 15.82
N ILE A 58 2.83 4.98 14.98
CA ILE A 58 3.26 6.37 15.16
C ILE A 58 2.05 7.31 15.11
N LEU A 59 1.15 7.13 14.13
CA LEU A 59 -0.06 7.93 14.01
C LEU A 59 -0.96 7.77 15.25
N VAL A 60 -1.19 6.54 15.71
CA VAL A 60 -1.99 6.27 16.91
C VAL A 60 -1.41 6.93 18.16
N ASP A 61 -0.08 6.90 18.34
CA ASP A 61 0.57 7.53 19.49
C ASP A 61 0.49 9.05 19.42
N LEU A 62 0.63 9.63 18.22
CA LEU A 62 0.42 11.04 17.94
C LEU A 62 -1.03 11.48 18.22
N MET A 63 -2.03 10.69 17.80
CA MET A 63 -3.44 10.92 18.12
C MET A 63 -3.70 10.92 19.63
N LYS A 64 -3.13 9.98 20.39
CA LYS A 64 -3.25 9.95 21.86
C LYS A 64 -2.64 11.19 22.50
N MET A 65 -1.44 11.59 22.08
CA MET A 65 -0.77 12.79 22.60
C MET A 65 -1.57 14.06 22.31
N ALA A 66 -2.30 14.08 21.18
CA ALA A 66 -3.22 15.14 20.82
C ALA A 66 -4.58 15.09 21.57
N GLY A 67 -4.82 14.09 22.42
CA GLY A 67 -6.06 13.94 23.20
C GLY A 67 -7.23 13.31 22.44
N TRP A 68 -6.98 12.62 21.32
CA TRP A 68 -8.03 11.95 20.54
C TRP A 68 -8.57 10.71 21.26
N ASP A 69 -9.89 10.54 21.21
CA ASP A 69 -10.54 9.28 21.59
C ASP A 69 -10.41 8.26 20.46
N LEU A 70 -9.54 7.26 20.66
CA LEU A 70 -9.30 6.19 19.69
C LEU A 70 -10.51 5.28 19.48
N GLY A 71 -11.37 5.13 20.49
CA GLY A 71 -12.60 4.34 20.39
C GLY A 71 -13.61 5.04 19.48
N ALA A 72 -13.83 6.34 19.70
CA ALA A 72 -14.68 7.16 18.84
C ALA A 72 -14.15 7.20 17.39
N ALA A 73 -12.85 7.43 17.20
CA ALA A 73 -12.23 7.42 15.88
C ALA A 73 -12.38 6.06 15.17
N ALA A 74 -12.17 4.96 15.90
CA ALA A 74 -12.36 3.62 15.35
C ALA A 74 -13.82 3.35 14.94
N ASN A 75 -14.79 3.82 15.73
CA ASN A 75 -16.21 3.67 15.41
C ASN A 75 -16.65 4.51 14.20
N CYS A 76 -15.98 5.65 13.93
CA CYS A 76 -16.18 6.41 12.70
C CYS A 76 -15.63 5.69 11.46
N ILE A 77 -14.57 4.88 11.61
CA ILE A 77 -13.93 4.13 10.52
C ILE A 77 -14.73 2.86 10.20
N VAL A 78 -15.00 2.05 11.23
CA VAL A 78 -15.75 0.80 11.13
C VAL A 78 -16.79 0.77 12.25
N PRO A 79 -18.06 1.09 11.94
CA PRO A 79 -19.11 1.17 12.94
C PRO A 79 -19.46 -0.22 13.48
N ASP A 80 -19.98 -0.25 14.71
CA ASP A 80 -20.66 -1.40 15.33
C ASP A 80 -19.82 -2.70 15.48
N VAL A 81 -18.49 -2.58 15.58
CA VAL A 81 -17.60 -3.74 15.79
C VAL A 81 -17.38 -4.03 17.28
N ASN A 82 -17.55 -5.30 17.67
CA ASN A 82 -17.30 -5.76 19.03
C ASN A 82 -15.83 -6.14 19.21
N TYR A 83 -15.02 -5.20 19.70
CA TYR A 83 -13.61 -5.45 19.96
C TYR A 83 -13.41 -6.41 21.14
N ALA A 84 -12.79 -7.57 20.88
CA ALA A 84 -12.47 -8.58 21.88
C ALA A 84 -11.62 -8.08 23.08
N LYS A 85 -10.82 -7.02 22.93
CA LYS A 85 -10.03 -6.44 24.03
C LYS A 85 -9.96 -4.91 23.98
N PRO A 86 -9.81 -4.24 25.13
CA PRO A 86 -9.44 -2.83 25.18
C PRO A 86 -8.17 -2.58 24.35
N GLY A 87 -8.22 -1.57 23.47
CA GLY A 87 -7.11 -1.20 22.58
C GLY A 87 -7.08 -1.90 21.22
N HIS A 88 -7.90 -2.93 20.99
CA HIS A 88 -8.07 -3.51 19.65
C HIS A 88 -8.72 -2.54 18.65
N CYS A 89 -9.35 -1.46 19.10
CA CYS A 89 -9.82 -0.37 18.25
C CYS A 89 -8.73 0.21 17.34
N ARG A 90 -7.44 0.08 17.70
CA ARG A 90 -6.30 0.48 16.86
C ARG A 90 -6.21 -0.31 15.56
N TYR A 91 -6.77 -1.52 15.49
CA TYR A 91 -6.84 -2.29 14.26
C TYR A 91 -7.75 -1.62 13.22
N ALA A 92 -8.77 -0.87 13.63
CA ALA A 92 -9.57 -0.06 12.70
C ALA A 92 -8.73 1.04 12.04
N ILE A 93 -7.88 1.72 12.82
CA ILE A 93 -6.98 2.75 12.30
C ILE A 93 -5.95 2.12 11.34
N LEU A 94 -5.38 0.97 11.71
CA LEU A 94 -4.49 0.21 10.82
C LEU A 94 -5.21 -0.21 9.53
N SER A 95 -6.45 -0.71 9.64
CA SER A 95 -7.31 -1.07 8.51
C SER A 95 -7.49 0.11 7.58
N TYR A 96 -7.90 1.27 8.11
CA TYR A 96 -8.09 2.48 7.32
C TYR A 96 -6.83 2.89 6.54
N ILE A 97 -5.66 2.84 7.19
CA ILE A 97 -4.37 3.14 6.54
C ILE A 97 -4.08 2.11 5.44
N CYS A 98 -4.19 0.82 5.74
CA CYS A 98 -3.95 -0.25 4.78
C CYS A 98 -4.88 -0.09 3.56
N LEU A 99 -6.19 -0.02 3.78
CA LEU A 99 -7.15 0.07 2.69
C LEU A 99 -6.96 1.35 1.85
N GLY A 100 -6.61 2.47 2.47
CA GLY A 100 -6.37 3.71 1.73
C GLY A 100 -5.02 3.73 0.98
N ILE A 101 -3.95 3.20 1.55
CA ILE A 101 -2.65 3.15 0.85
C ILE A 101 -2.67 2.15 -0.32
N PHE A 102 -3.40 1.03 -0.17
CA PHE A 102 -3.62 0.01 -1.21
C PHE A 102 -4.77 0.32 -2.17
N GLU A 103 -5.46 1.43 -2.00
CA GLU A 103 -6.54 1.80 -2.91
C GLU A 103 -6.01 1.96 -4.35
N ARG A 104 -6.74 1.43 -5.34
CA ARG A 104 -6.37 1.36 -6.78
C ARG A 104 -5.12 0.54 -7.08
N PHE A 105 -4.75 -0.41 -6.21
CA PHE A 105 -3.63 -1.32 -6.48
C PHE A 105 -3.87 -2.22 -7.72
N ASP A 106 -5.13 -2.39 -8.12
CA ASP A 106 -5.59 -3.07 -9.34
C ASP A 106 -5.58 -2.19 -10.60
N SER A 107 -5.15 -0.93 -10.50
CA SER A 107 -4.95 0.00 -11.63
C SER A 107 -3.47 0.03 -12.04
N TYR A 108 -3.16 0.13 -13.33
CA TYR A 108 -1.77 0.24 -13.80
C TYR A 108 -1.13 1.55 -13.34
N ASP A 109 -1.91 2.63 -13.44
CA ASP A 109 -1.54 3.90 -12.87
C ASP A 109 -2.11 3.99 -11.44
N LEU A 110 -1.23 3.90 -10.44
CA LEU A 110 -1.55 4.12 -9.02
C LEU A 110 -1.95 5.57 -8.71
N CYS A 111 -1.54 6.50 -9.57
CA CYS A 111 -1.69 7.94 -9.39
C CYS A 111 -2.92 8.50 -10.09
N ASP A 112 -3.46 7.84 -11.11
CA ASP A 112 -4.50 8.44 -11.95
C ASP A 112 -5.93 8.28 -11.38
N ASP A 113 -6.69 9.36 -11.53
CA ASP A 113 -8.11 9.47 -11.14
C ASP A 113 -9.05 9.38 -12.35
N GLY A 114 -8.52 9.44 -13.60
CA GLY A 114 -9.31 9.78 -14.78
C GLY A 114 -9.41 8.75 -15.91
N SER A 115 -8.56 7.72 -15.99
CA SER A 115 -8.52 6.82 -17.14
C SER A 115 -8.10 5.41 -16.72
N ARG A 116 -9.07 4.48 -16.63
CA ARG A 116 -8.73 3.06 -16.61
C ARG A 116 -8.18 2.71 -17.99
N VAL A 117 -6.86 2.66 -18.13
CA VAL A 117 -6.27 1.98 -19.29
C VAL A 117 -6.63 0.52 -19.13
N GLU A 118 -7.50 0.01 -20.00
CA GLU A 118 -7.89 -1.39 -19.97
C GLU A 118 -6.65 -2.25 -20.30
N LEU A 119 -6.47 -3.33 -19.55
CA LEU A 119 -5.34 -4.26 -19.71
C LEU A 119 -5.19 -4.79 -21.14
N ASP A 120 -6.29 -4.80 -21.90
CA ASP A 120 -6.34 -5.31 -23.28
C ASP A 120 -5.59 -4.42 -24.29
N ASP A 121 -5.25 -3.18 -23.94
CA ASP A 121 -4.54 -2.25 -24.84
C ASP A 121 -3.01 -2.29 -24.71
N ILE A 122 -2.45 -2.90 -23.66
CA ILE A 122 -1.00 -2.92 -23.41
C ILE A 122 -0.44 -4.33 -23.61
N ASP A 123 0.58 -4.46 -24.46
CA ASP A 123 1.33 -5.70 -24.62
C ASP A 123 1.88 -6.20 -23.27
N VAL A 124 1.60 -7.47 -22.96
CA VAL A 124 1.95 -8.10 -21.68
C VAL A 124 3.45 -8.03 -21.41
N THR A 125 4.29 -8.18 -22.44
CA THR A 125 5.75 -8.15 -22.34
C THR A 125 6.24 -6.75 -22.01
N ILE A 126 5.71 -5.74 -22.71
CA ILE A 126 6.03 -4.32 -22.47
C ILE A 126 5.68 -3.94 -21.04
N ARG A 127 4.45 -4.22 -20.61
CA ARG A 127 3.95 -3.95 -19.25
C ARG A 127 4.83 -4.59 -18.17
N ARG A 128 5.19 -5.87 -18.34
CA ARG A 128 6.03 -6.61 -17.39
C ARG A 128 7.41 -5.98 -17.27
N ASN A 129 8.06 -5.71 -18.41
CA ASN A 129 9.41 -5.16 -18.43
C ASN A 129 9.47 -3.75 -17.84
N ASP A 130 8.52 -2.88 -18.21
CA ASP A 130 8.39 -1.53 -17.64
C ASP A 130 8.19 -1.58 -16.12
N SER A 131 7.28 -2.44 -15.65
CA SER A 131 7.01 -2.60 -14.21
C SER A 131 8.22 -3.12 -13.43
N LEU A 132 8.99 -4.06 -14.00
CA LEU A 132 10.21 -4.58 -13.40
C LEU A 132 11.32 -3.53 -13.34
N GLN A 133 11.50 -2.79 -14.43
CA GLN A 133 12.48 -1.72 -14.49
C GLN A 133 12.17 -0.68 -13.41
N GLN A 134 10.92 -0.21 -13.33
CA GLN A 134 10.49 0.74 -12.30
C GLN A 134 10.67 0.18 -10.88
N PHE A 135 10.42 -1.12 -10.66
CA PHE A 135 10.70 -1.77 -9.37
C PHE A 135 12.18 -1.73 -9.01
N VAL A 136 13.06 -2.10 -9.94
CA VAL A 136 14.51 -2.13 -9.73
C VAL A 136 15.07 -0.73 -9.50
N GLU A 137 14.70 0.23 -10.35
CA GLU A 137 15.12 1.63 -10.23
C GLU A 137 14.69 2.23 -8.89
N HIS A 138 13.43 2.06 -8.51
CA HIS A 138 12.93 2.59 -7.23
C HIS A 138 13.59 1.91 -6.02
N SER A 139 13.90 0.61 -6.11
CA SER A 139 14.56 -0.13 -5.02
C SER A 139 16.00 0.30 -4.77
N ALA A 140 16.65 0.94 -5.74
CA ALA A 140 18.03 1.42 -5.65
C ALA A 140 18.14 2.84 -5.07
N LEU A 141 17.01 3.55 -4.90
CA LEU A 141 16.97 4.95 -4.49
C LEU A 141 16.49 5.09 -3.04
N ASP A 142 17.03 6.09 -2.33
CA ASP A 142 16.41 6.52 -1.07
C ASP A 142 15.13 7.33 -1.38
N PRO A 143 13.97 6.95 -0.84
CA PRO A 143 12.71 7.59 -1.20
C PRO A 143 12.58 9.03 -0.68
N ILE A 144 13.32 9.41 0.36
CA ILE A 144 13.35 10.78 0.88
C ILE A 144 14.18 11.66 -0.05
N GLU A 145 15.35 11.18 -0.48
CA GLU A 145 16.19 11.87 -1.46
C GLU A 145 15.48 12.00 -2.81
N LEU A 146 14.83 10.94 -3.29
CA LEU A 146 14.03 10.96 -4.52
C LEU A 146 12.94 12.05 -4.49
N MET A 147 12.20 12.16 -3.37
CA MET A 147 11.18 13.19 -3.22
C MET A 147 11.75 14.61 -3.15
N ARG A 148 12.95 14.78 -2.59
CA ARG A 148 13.63 16.08 -2.49
C ARG A 148 14.15 16.51 -3.87
N ASP A 149 14.74 15.60 -4.61
CA ASP A 149 15.45 15.89 -5.84
C ASP A 149 14.49 15.96 -7.04
N PHE A 150 13.39 15.18 -7.00
CA PHE A 150 12.38 15.09 -8.06
C PHE A 150 10.94 15.26 -7.52
N PRO A 151 10.54 16.48 -7.08
CA PRO A 151 9.26 16.72 -6.41
C PRO A 151 8.02 16.51 -7.30
N SER A 152 8.19 16.41 -8.62
CA SER A 152 7.10 16.19 -9.59
C SER A 152 7.05 14.77 -10.16
N CYS A 153 7.92 13.86 -9.71
CA CYS A 153 7.89 12.47 -10.17
C CYS A 153 6.61 11.75 -9.74
N ASP A 154 6.27 10.65 -10.42
CA ASP A 154 5.03 9.91 -10.14
C ASP A 154 4.95 9.41 -8.70
N PHE A 155 6.08 9.00 -8.12
CA PHE A 155 6.14 8.61 -6.72
C PHE A 155 5.84 9.77 -5.76
N ALA A 156 6.34 10.98 -6.05
CA ALA A 156 6.03 12.17 -5.25
C ALA A 156 4.53 12.52 -5.35
N ASN A 157 3.96 12.43 -6.55
CA ASN A 157 2.53 12.62 -6.78
C ASN A 157 1.67 11.58 -6.04
N PHE A 158 2.08 10.31 -6.08
CA PHE A 158 1.47 9.22 -5.31
C PHE A 158 1.46 9.55 -3.82
N CYS A 159 2.63 9.92 -3.27
CA CYS A 159 2.78 10.27 -1.87
C CYS A 159 1.84 11.42 -1.46
N GLN A 160 1.78 12.51 -2.24
CA GLN A 160 0.91 13.65 -1.94
C GLN A 160 -0.56 13.26 -1.96
N LYS A 161 -1.02 12.58 -3.03
CA LYS A 161 -2.43 12.15 -3.16
C LYS A 161 -2.84 11.20 -2.02
N LYS A 162 -2.01 10.21 -1.71
CA LYS A 162 -2.27 9.25 -0.64
C LYS A 162 -2.25 9.90 0.74
N TYR A 163 -1.33 10.83 0.99
CA TYR A 163 -1.24 11.51 2.27
C TYR A 163 -2.46 12.39 2.52
N ALA A 164 -2.85 13.21 1.53
CA ALA A 164 -4.03 14.06 1.61
C ALA A 164 -5.31 13.27 1.88
N LYS A 165 -5.40 12.05 1.33
CA LYS A 165 -6.54 11.15 1.55
C LYS A 165 -6.51 10.46 2.91
N LEU A 166 -5.34 10.00 3.34
CA LEU A 166 -5.20 9.21 4.57
C LEU A 166 -5.18 10.09 5.82
N ILE A 167 -4.55 11.26 5.78
CA ILE A 167 -4.32 12.06 6.98
C ILE A 167 -5.34 13.18 7.04
N HIS A 168 -6.34 13.00 7.91
CA HIS A 168 -7.40 13.97 8.07
C HIS A 168 -6.83 15.32 8.54
N PRO A 169 -7.24 16.45 7.92
CA PRO A 169 -7.03 17.82 8.37
C PRO A 169 -6.96 18.03 9.89
N GLY A 170 -7.97 17.53 10.61
CA GLY A 170 -8.05 17.65 12.07
C GLY A 170 -6.93 16.94 12.83
N ILE A 171 -6.39 15.84 12.29
CA ILE A 171 -5.23 15.16 12.88
C ILE A 171 -4.02 16.06 12.70
N GLU A 172 -3.77 16.54 11.49
CA GLU A 172 -2.64 17.45 11.24
C GLU A 172 -2.71 18.71 12.07
N SER A 173 -3.87 19.36 12.16
CA SER A 173 -4.01 20.58 12.97
C SER A 173 -3.74 20.31 14.45
N SER A 174 -4.09 19.13 14.95
CA SER A 174 -3.80 18.73 16.33
C SER A 174 -2.32 18.42 16.56
N LEU A 175 -1.63 17.85 15.57
CA LEU A 175 -0.20 17.50 15.65
C LEU A 175 0.71 18.71 15.42
N LEU A 176 0.30 19.61 14.53
CA LEU A 176 1.03 20.81 14.12
C LEU A 176 0.66 22.04 14.95
N ARG A 177 -0.26 21.94 15.92
CA ARG A 177 -0.61 23.03 16.85
C ARG A 177 0.61 23.61 17.59
N ASN A 178 1.66 22.81 17.77
CA ASN A 178 2.93 23.24 18.37
C ASN A 178 3.97 23.75 17.34
N LEU A 179 3.68 23.65 16.04
CA LEU A 179 4.51 24.06 14.89
C LEU A 179 3.79 25.21 14.16
N ALA A 180 3.47 26.27 14.88
CA ALA A 180 2.68 27.38 14.37
C ALA A 180 3.42 28.19 13.29
N THR A 181 2.92 28.20 12.05
CA THR A 181 2.80 29.41 11.18
C THR A 181 1.98 29.23 9.88
N ALA A 182 1.53 28.03 9.49
CA ALA A 182 1.00 27.83 8.13
C ALA A 182 -0.44 27.27 8.11
N GLU A 183 -1.41 28.13 8.43
CA GLU A 183 -2.86 27.84 8.32
C GLU A 183 -3.33 27.57 6.86
N SER A 184 -2.45 27.69 5.85
CA SER A 184 -2.78 27.59 4.41
C SER A 184 -2.41 26.25 3.73
N SER A 185 -1.82 25.28 4.44
CA SER A 185 -1.19 24.08 3.81
C SER A 185 -1.64 22.71 4.36
N LEU A 186 -2.76 22.68 5.07
CA LEU A 186 -3.28 21.46 5.69
C LEU A 186 -3.65 20.42 4.61
N GLY A 187 -3.30 19.15 4.82
CA GLY A 187 -3.47 18.05 3.88
C GLY A 187 -2.27 17.79 2.95
N SER A 188 -1.18 18.55 3.09
CA SER A 188 0.05 18.35 2.30
C SER A 188 1.11 17.55 3.06
N LEU A 189 1.81 16.65 2.36
CA LEU A 189 2.91 15.91 2.95
C LEU A 189 4.14 16.82 3.07
N ARG A 190 4.45 17.26 4.29
CA ARG A 190 5.52 18.22 4.59
C ARG A 190 6.69 17.57 5.32
N GLN A 191 7.92 17.91 4.92
CA GLN A 191 9.16 17.45 5.57
C GLN A 191 9.23 17.77 7.06
N THR A 192 8.57 18.83 7.51
CA THR A 192 8.52 19.24 8.92
C THR A 192 7.55 18.39 9.76
N SER A 193 6.70 17.58 9.14
CA SER A 193 5.74 16.74 9.85
C SER A 193 6.44 15.55 10.49
N PRO A 194 6.12 15.20 11.76
CA PRO A 194 6.63 13.96 12.37
C PRO A 194 6.13 12.69 11.66
N LEU A 195 5.12 12.82 10.78
CA LEU A 195 4.62 11.74 9.95
C LEU A 195 5.38 11.58 8.64
N TYR A 196 6.24 12.53 8.24
CA TYR A 196 6.85 12.57 6.90
C TYR A 196 7.67 11.33 6.58
N GLU A 197 8.78 11.09 7.27
CA GLU A 197 9.65 9.94 6.98
C GLU A 197 8.93 8.60 7.15
N PRO A 198 8.15 8.38 8.23
CA PRO A 198 7.38 7.14 8.37
C PRO A 198 6.36 6.93 7.24
N PHE A 199 5.72 7.99 6.77
CA PHE A 199 4.76 7.91 5.68
C PHE A 199 5.46 7.61 4.35
N VAL A 200 6.52 8.34 4.01
CA VAL A 200 7.27 8.14 2.77
C VAL A 200 7.86 6.73 2.71
N SER A 201 8.38 6.22 3.83
CA SER A 201 8.86 4.83 3.92
C SER A 201 7.76 3.82 3.61
N MET A 202 6.56 4.00 4.19
CA MET A 202 5.40 3.14 3.92
C MET A 202 4.95 3.26 2.46
N ALA A 203 4.79 4.47 1.95
CA ALA A 203 4.37 4.74 0.58
C ALA A 203 5.34 4.13 -0.44
N SER A 204 6.65 4.29 -0.22
CA SER A 204 7.70 3.66 -1.03
C SER A 204 7.55 2.15 -1.10
N SER A 205 7.30 1.49 0.05
CA SER A 205 7.10 0.04 0.08
C SER A 205 5.84 -0.44 -0.62
N VAL A 206 4.77 0.37 -0.65
CA VAL A 206 3.54 0.04 -1.40
C VAL A 206 3.74 0.28 -2.89
N TRP A 207 4.42 1.37 -3.26
CA TRP A 207 4.80 1.68 -4.64
C TRP A 207 5.62 0.54 -5.24
N MET A 208 6.69 0.10 -4.58
CA MET A 208 7.49 -1.05 -5.01
C MET A 208 6.66 -2.33 -5.12
N LEU A 209 5.80 -2.63 -4.13
CA LEU A 209 4.97 -3.83 -4.17
C LEU A 209 4.00 -3.81 -5.36
N HIS A 210 3.49 -2.64 -5.74
CA HIS A 210 2.64 -2.47 -6.92
C HIS A 210 3.42 -2.68 -8.22
N LYS A 211 4.57 -2.04 -8.39
CA LYS A 211 5.43 -2.27 -9.57
C LYS A 211 5.80 -3.75 -9.69
N LEU A 212 6.09 -4.39 -8.56
CA LEU A 212 6.31 -5.83 -8.51
C LEU A 212 5.04 -6.62 -8.88
N ALA A 213 3.84 -6.27 -8.39
CA ALA A 213 2.58 -6.95 -8.75
C ALA A 213 2.32 -6.94 -10.27
N TRP A 214 2.58 -5.81 -10.91
CA TRP A 214 2.42 -5.61 -12.35
C TRP A 214 3.57 -6.22 -13.17
N ALA A 215 4.64 -6.67 -12.54
CA ALA A 215 5.62 -7.53 -13.20
C ALA A 215 5.14 -8.98 -13.39
N TYR A 216 4.10 -9.46 -12.68
CA TYR A 216 3.61 -10.85 -12.81
C TYR A 216 2.70 -11.05 -14.03
N ASP A 217 2.58 -12.30 -14.46
CA ASP A 217 1.66 -12.76 -15.49
C ASP A 217 1.02 -14.09 -15.05
N PRO A 218 -0.29 -14.12 -14.76
CA PRO A 218 -1.18 -12.96 -14.70
C PRO A 218 -0.78 -11.97 -13.59
N VAL A 219 -1.25 -10.72 -13.70
CA VAL A 219 -1.04 -9.66 -12.69
C VAL A 219 -1.49 -10.14 -11.32
N VAL A 220 -0.74 -9.80 -10.28
CA VAL A 220 -1.17 -10.12 -8.91
C VAL A 220 -2.46 -9.37 -8.59
N GLN A 221 -3.49 -10.11 -8.20
CA GLN A 221 -4.79 -9.53 -7.88
C GLN A 221 -4.86 -9.23 -6.38
N ILE A 222 -5.43 -8.09 -6.03
CA ILE A 222 -5.73 -7.71 -4.64
C ILE A 222 -7.18 -8.07 -4.32
N PHE A 223 -7.47 -8.53 -3.11
CA PHE A 223 -8.83 -8.75 -2.64
C PHE A 223 -9.03 -8.32 -1.19
N GLN A 224 -10.28 -8.04 -0.84
CA GLN A 224 -10.69 -7.68 0.51
C GLN A 224 -11.90 -8.53 0.92
N VAL A 225 -12.07 -8.73 2.22
CA VAL A 225 -13.19 -9.47 2.79
C VAL A 225 -14.23 -8.49 3.33
N ALA A 226 -15.48 -8.66 2.91
CA ALA A 226 -16.58 -7.85 3.38
C ALA A 226 -16.86 -8.08 4.88
N PRO A 227 -17.18 -7.02 5.64
CA PRO A 227 -17.73 -7.14 6.99
C PRO A 227 -18.91 -8.12 7.05
N GLY A 228 -18.97 -8.94 8.09
CA GLY A 228 -20.01 -9.95 8.31
C GLY A 228 -19.82 -11.26 7.53
N ALA A 229 -18.82 -11.35 6.64
CA ALA A 229 -18.50 -12.58 5.93
C ALA A 229 -18.10 -13.72 6.89
N GLN A 230 -18.37 -14.96 6.50
CA GLN A 230 -17.92 -16.13 7.25
C GLN A 230 -16.41 -16.31 7.11
N PHE A 231 -15.74 -16.60 8.21
CA PHE A 231 -14.31 -16.85 8.21
C PHE A 231 -13.94 -18.08 7.36
N SER A 232 -12.90 -17.93 6.54
CA SER A 232 -12.33 -19.00 5.73
C SER A 232 -10.82 -19.04 5.93
N MET A 233 -10.32 -20.13 6.53
CA MET A 233 -8.88 -20.37 6.72
C MET A 233 -8.10 -20.46 5.40
N VAL A 234 -8.75 -20.55 4.24
CA VAL A 234 -8.06 -20.56 2.94
C VAL A 234 -7.72 -19.13 2.50
N PHE A 235 -8.61 -18.17 2.75
CA PHE A 235 -8.47 -16.79 2.27
C PHE A 235 -8.10 -15.78 3.36
N MET A 236 -8.18 -16.18 4.63
CA MET A 236 -8.16 -15.27 5.76
C MET A 236 -7.23 -15.76 6.89
N GLU A 237 -6.47 -14.83 7.46
CA GLU A 237 -5.71 -15.00 8.71
C GLU A 237 -6.31 -14.06 9.75
N ASN A 238 -6.56 -14.55 10.97
CA ASN A 238 -6.93 -13.66 12.07
C ASN A 238 -5.72 -12.83 12.50
N ILE A 239 -5.82 -11.50 12.42
CA ILE A 239 -4.70 -10.62 12.79
C ILE A 239 -4.34 -10.74 14.28
N VAL A 240 -5.28 -11.19 15.11
CA VAL A 240 -5.05 -11.45 16.53
C VAL A 240 -4.58 -12.90 16.73
N ARG A 241 -3.30 -13.14 16.46
CA ARG A 241 -2.60 -14.46 16.49
C ARG A 241 -2.76 -15.32 17.75
N LYS A 242 -3.34 -14.82 18.85
CA LYS A 242 -3.49 -15.52 20.13
C LYS A 242 -4.92 -15.97 20.46
N VAL A 243 -5.91 -15.67 19.62
CA VAL A 243 -7.34 -15.96 19.91
C VAL A 243 -7.82 -17.26 19.23
N ASP A 244 -7.00 -17.90 18.40
CA ASP A 244 -7.37 -19.14 17.69
C ASP A 244 -7.74 -20.32 18.60
N LYS A 245 -7.31 -20.31 19.87
CA LYS A 245 -7.67 -21.39 20.82
C LYS A 245 -9.04 -21.22 21.49
N MET A 246 -9.60 -20.00 21.54
CA MET A 246 -10.80 -19.75 22.36
C MET A 246 -12.11 -19.92 21.58
N CYS A 247 -12.10 -19.66 20.26
CA CYS A 247 -13.33 -19.62 19.45
C CYS A 247 -13.66 -20.94 18.72
N MET A 248 -12.78 -21.94 18.78
CA MET A 248 -12.97 -23.21 18.07
C MET A 248 -13.50 -24.36 18.94
N ASP A 249 -13.58 -24.16 20.28
CA ASP A 249 -13.78 -25.27 21.23
C ASP A 249 -15.15 -25.26 21.94
N HIS A 250 -16.17 -24.64 21.36
CA HIS A 250 -17.52 -24.67 21.96
C HIS A 250 -18.48 -25.36 21.01
N GLY A 251 -18.70 -26.66 21.26
CA GLY A 251 -19.67 -27.55 20.60
C GLY A 251 -21.14 -27.15 20.78
N ARG A 252 -21.47 -25.86 20.62
CA ARG A 252 -22.82 -25.37 20.40
C ARG A 252 -22.94 -24.97 18.94
N ALA A 253 -24.11 -25.24 18.36
CA ALA A 253 -24.48 -24.92 16.98
C ALA A 253 -24.56 -23.41 16.70
N SER A 254 -23.48 -22.66 16.94
CA SER A 254 -23.37 -21.24 16.58
C SER A 254 -22.58 -21.11 15.28
N SER A 255 -23.16 -20.38 14.33
CA SER A 255 -22.58 -20.06 13.02
C SER A 255 -21.08 -19.78 13.04
N ARG A 256 -20.38 -20.14 11.95
CA ARG A 256 -18.95 -19.84 11.76
C ARG A 256 -18.61 -18.40 12.20
N PRO A 257 -17.45 -18.18 12.85
CA PRO A 257 -17.01 -16.84 13.25
C PRO A 257 -17.11 -15.85 12.09
N LYS A 258 -17.63 -14.64 12.37
CA LYS A 258 -17.80 -13.59 11.37
C LYS A 258 -16.63 -12.62 11.41
N VAL A 259 -16.27 -12.15 10.21
CA VAL A 259 -15.29 -11.08 10.04
C VAL A 259 -15.93 -9.76 10.46
N GLY A 260 -15.26 -9.00 11.32
CA GLY A 260 -15.62 -7.62 11.60
C GLY A 260 -15.23 -6.72 10.43
N PHE A 261 -13.94 -6.76 10.05
CA PHE A 261 -13.42 -6.00 8.92
C PHE A 261 -12.07 -6.55 8.43
N THR A 262 -11.71 -6.22 7.19
CA THR A 262 -10.38 -6.47 6.62
C THR A 262 -9.38 -5.48 7.21
N VAL A 263 -8.27 -5.96 7.77
CA VAL A 263 -7.18 -5.09 8.25
C VAL A 263 -6.10 -4.93 7.19
N VAL A 264 -5.68 -6.03 6.57
CA VAL A 264 -4.72 -6.03 5.45
C VAL A 264 -5.37 -6.79 4.29
N PRO A 265 -5.37 -6.24 3.07
CA PRO A 265 -5.90 -6.95 1.91
C PRO A 265 -5.14 -8.27 1.67
N GLY A 266 -5.82 -9.23 1.04
CA GLY A 266 -5.21 -10.45 0.55
C GLY A 266 -4.79 -10.29 -0.91
N PHE A 267 -3.99 -11.25 -1.40
CA PHE A 267 -3.46 -11.22 -2.76
C PHE A 267 -3.53 -12.60 -3.42
N CYS A 268 -3.78 -12.63 -4.73
CA CYS A 268 -3.70 -13.83 -5.56
C CYS A 268 -2.51 -13.70 -6.51
N VAL A 269 -1.47 -14.51 -6.28
CA VAL A 269 -0.29 -14.60 -7.13
C VAL A 269 -0.43 -15.87 -7.97
N GLY A 270 -0.90 -15.73 -9.21
CA GLY A 270 -1.32 -16.87 -10.04
C GLY A 270 -2.41 -17.69 -9.34
N LYS A 271 -2.11 -18.95 -9.00
CA LYS A 271 -3.03 -19.86 -8.28
C LYS A 271 -2.87 -19.84 -6.76
N THR A 272 -1.89 -19.09 -6.24
CA THR A 272 -1.57 -19.07 -4.81
C THR A 272 -2.25 -17.89 -4.14
N VAL A 273 -2.95 -18.17 -3.05
CA VAL A 273 -3.59 -17.14 -2.22
C VAL A 273 -2.66 -16.78 -1.07
N ILE A 274 -2.35 -15.49 -0.96
CA ILE A 274 -1.82 -14.88 0.26
C ILE A 274 -3.00 -14.30 1.02
N GLN A 275 -3.23 -14.82 2.23
CA GLN A 275 -4.43 -14.56 3.02
C GLN A 275 -4.56 -13.07 3.38
N SER A 276 -5.80 -12.58 3.33
CA SER A 276 -6.15 -11.29 3.92
C SER A 276 -6.09 -11.39 5.44
N ARG A 277 -5.50 -10.39 6.11
CA ARG A 277 -5.54 -10.33 7.58
C ARG A 277 -6.82 -9.63 7.99
N VAL A 278 -7.67 -10.34 8.72
CA VAL A 278 -8.98 -9.86 9.15
C VAL A 278 -9.04 -9.73 10.67
N TYR A 279 -9.85 -8.80 11.13
CA TYR A 279 -10.24 -8.73 12.54
C TYR A 279 -11.59 -9.42 12.71
N MET A 280 -11.68 -10.30 13.71
CA MET A 280 -12.89 -11.08 13.98
C MET A 280 -13.86 -10.28 14.86
N ASP A 281 -15.14 -10.26 14.49
CA ASP A 281 -16.16 -9.63 15.33
C ASP A 281 -16.38 -10.49 16.59
N GLY A 282 -16.34 -9.85 17.76
CA GLY A 282 -16.57 -10.52 19.03
C GLY A 282 -18.04 -10.96 19.18
N PRO A 283 -18.33 -11.91 20.08
CA PRO A 283 -19.71 -12.19 20.43
C PRO A 283 -20.37 -10.92 20.99
N LYS A 284 -21.55 -10.57 20.48
CA LYS A 284 -22.35 -9.48 21.04
C LYS A 284 -22.62 -9.80 22.51
N GLN A 285 -22.18 -8.94 23.43
CA GLN A 285 -22.59 -9.06 24.82
C GLN A 285 -24.09 -8.76 24.88
N ALA A 286 -24.89 -9.70 25.39
CA ALA A 286 -26.30 -9.46 25.63
C ALA A 286 -26.44 -8.39 26.71
N SER A 287 -27.05 -7.26 26.34
CA SER A 287 -27.50 -6.20 27.25
C SER A 287 -28.66 -6.68 28.11
#